data_AF-D6Z8B0-F1
#
_entry.id   AF-D6Z8B0-F1
#
_cell.length_a   1.000
_cell.length_b   1.000
_cell.length_c   1.000
_cell.angle_alpha   90.00
_cell.angle_beta   90.00
_cell.angle_gamma   90.00
#
_symmetry.space_group_name_H-M   'P 1'
#
loop_
_entity.id
_entity.type
_entity.pdbx_description
1 polymer ?
#
loop_
_entity_poly.entity_id
_entity_poly.type
_entity_poly.pdbx_seq_one_letter_code
_entity_poly.pdbx_strand_id
1 'polypeptide(L)'
;MTRMSGIDFTDPYWGDAVSGVEPGWRPIVRELDQKLRAAAPEFEYAQLKEKYGGLRVYLRFPENMPAQIRDRARELVREAEEKASRKCENCGTTGRLREDRAWVRTLCDECDVEGEDAGRVADGNRGDRLRRRWPCVSPRAALSAICGPVFWQLRSVSCAMILTCRKPTNCI
;
A
#
# COMPACT_ATOMS: atom_id res chain seq x y z
N MET A 1 23.52 0.68 15.47
CA MET A 1 23.82 -0.61 14.81
C MET A 1 22.94 -0.74 13.58
N THR A 2 23.43 -0.29 12.42
CA THR A 2 22.69 -0.32 11.15
C THR A 2 22.73 -1.74 10.60
N ARG A 3 21.79 -2.59 11.03
CA ARG A 3 21.74 -3.99 10.57
C ARG A 3 21.02 -4.04 9.23
N MET A 4 21.82 -4.00 8.16
CA MET A 4 21.73 -4.55 6.79
C MET A 4 20.42 -5.17 6.24
N SER A 5 19.23 -4.77 6.68
CA SER A 5 18.03 -4.98 5.87
C SER A 5 18.09 -3.96 4.74
N GLY A 6 18.45 -4.38 3.52
CA GLY A 6 18.67 -3.55 2.33
C GLY A 6 17.50 -2.68 1.86
N ILE A 7 16.46 -2.52 2.70
CA ILE A 7 15.36 -1.60 2.54
C ILE A 7 15.38 -0.64 3.74
N ASP A 8 15.64 0.63 3.47
CA ASP A 8 15.42 1.70 4.44
C ASP A 8 14.03 2.32 4.19
N PHE A 9 13.07 1.99 5.05
CA PHE A 9 11.70 2.51 4.95
C PHE A 9 11.57 3.99 5.30
N THR A 10 12.64 4.62 5.78
CA THR A 10 12.74 6.06 6.07
C THR A 10 13.32 6.85 4.89
N ASP A 11 14.08 6.20 4.01
CA ASP A 11 14.52 6.76 2.74
C ASP A 11 13.35 6.77 1.73
N PRO A 12 13.05 7.87 1.02
CA PRO A 12 12.05 7.88 -0.05
C PRO A 12 12.33 6.88 -1.20
N TYR A 13 13.59 6.51 -1.41
CA TYR A 13 14.03 5.61 -2.49
C TYR A 13 14.22 4.14 -2.07
N TRP A 14 14.07 3.83 -0.78
CA TRP A 14 14.10 2.47 -0.22
C TRP A 14 15.42 1.71 -0.43
N GLY A 15 16.52 2.42 -0.71
CA GLY A 15 17.84 1.83 -0.97
C GLY A 15 17.97 1.04 -2.29
N ASP A 16 19.17 0.51 -2.54
CA ASP A 16 19.55 -0.10 -3.84
C ASP A 16 18.85 -1.43 -4.16
N ALA A 17 18.28 -2.11 -3.16
CA ALA A 17 17.62 -3.39 -3.36
C ALA A 17 16.21 -3.26 -3.99
N VAL A 18 15.70 -2.03 -4.12
CA VAL A 18 14.33 -1.74 -4.54
C VAL A 18 14.29 -1.09 -5.93
N SER A 19 13.59 -1.69 -6.88
CA SER A 19 13.40 -1.13 -8.23
C SER A 19 11.99 -1.33 -8.77
N GLY A 20 11.34 -0.25 -9.25
CA GLY A 20 9.99 -0.34 -9.82
C GLY A 20 8.86 -0.58 -8.80
N VAL A 21 9.08 -0.30 -7.51
CA VAL A 21 8.04 -0.45 -6.48
C VAL A 21 7.32 0.86 -6.27
N GLU A 22 6.26 0.99 -7.04
CA GLU A 22 5.41 2.16 -7.06
C GLU A 22 4.61 2.33 -5.75
N PRO A 23 4.14 3.56 -5.43
CA PRO A 23 3.55 3.89 -4.13
C PRO A 23 2.37 3.00 -3.71
N GLY A 24 1.59 2.48 -4.66
CA GLY A 24 0.46 1.60 -4.40
C GLY A 24 0.85 0.24 -3.82
N TRP A 25 2.07 -0.24 -4.06
CA TRP A 25 2.56 -1.50 -3.50
C TRP A 25 3.36 -1.32 -2.21
N ARG A 26 3.80 -0.11 -1.89
CA ARG A 26 4.58 0.16 -0.67
C ARG A 26 3.88 -0.30 0.63
N PRO A 27 2.55 -0.11 0.82
CA PRO A 27 1.87 -0.63 2.01
C PRO A 27 1.93 -2.17 2.12
N ILE A 28 1.86 -2.88 0.98
CA ILE A 28 1.94 -4.35 0.94
C ILE A 28 3.31 -4.81 1.39
N VAL A 29 4.37 -4.15 0.93
CA VAL A 29 5.75 -4.48 1.35
C VAL A 29 5.96 -4.20 2.83
N ARG A 30 5.41 -3.10 3.37
CA ARG A 30 5.50 -2.80 4.81
C ARG A 30 4.80 -3.87 5.66
N GLU A 31 3.62 -4.31 5.25
CA GLU A 31 2.91 -5.41 5.90
C GLU A 31 3.71 -6.71 5.83
N LEU A 32 4.30 -7.03 4.67
CA LEU A 32 5.17 -8.18 4.50
C LEU A 32 6.39 -8.13 5.44
N ASP A 33 7.10 -7.00 5.50
CA ASP A 33 8.26 -6.82 6.38
C ASP A 33 7.89 -7.06 7.85
N GLN A 34 6.76 -6.53 8.31
CA GLN A 34 6.26 -6.78 9.68
C GLN A 34 6.05 -8.27 9.94
N LYS A 35 5.38 -8.98 9.02
CA LYS A 35 5.14 -10.43 9.15
C LYS A 35 6.43 -11.24 9.10
N LEU A 36 7.36 -10.88 8.21
CA LEU A 36 8.66 -11.55 8.07
C LEU A 36 9.52 -11.35 9.32
N ARG A 37 9.56 -10.14 9.89
CA ARG A 37 10.32 -9.87 11.13
C ARG A 37 9.78 -10.67 12.32
N ALA A 38 8.47 -10.87 12.37
CA ALA A 38 7.85 -11.71 13.41
C ALA A 38 8.13 -13.21 13.21
N ALA A 39 8.20 -13.69 11.95
CA ALA A 39 8.34 -15.10 11.65
C ALA A 39 9.81 -15.57 11.52
N ALA A 40 10.71 -14.73 11.02
CA ALA A 40 12.07 -15.10 10.61
C ALA A 40 13.08 -13.95 10.84
N PRO A 41 13.43 -13.57 12.07
CA PRO A 41 14.13 -12.31 12.39
C PRO A 41 15.50 -12.10 11.72
N GLU A 42 16.12 -13.14 11.15
CA GLU A 42 17.45 -13.10 10.52
C GLU A 42 17.41 -13.13 8.98
N PHE A 43 16.27 -12.83 8.35
CA PHE A 43 16.17 -12.74 6.89
C PHE A 43 16.84 -11.47 6.33
N GLU A 44 17.25 -11.51 5.06
CA GLU A 44 17.71 -10.35 4.31
C GLU A 44 16.96 -10.20 2.97
N TYR A 45 16.64 -8.96 2.58
CA TYR A 45 16.14 -8.69 1.22
C TYR A 45 17.30 -8.78 0.21
N ALA A 46 17.15 -9.68 -0.76
CA ALA A 46 18.10 -9.82 -1.86
C ALA A 46 17.74 -8.89 -3.01
N GLN A 47 16.46 -8.85 -3.38
CA GLN A 47 15.89 -7.98 -4.40
C GLN A 47 14.42 -7.77 -4.10
N LEU A 48 13.93 -6.57 -4.38
CA LEU A 48 12.52 -6.25 -4.36
C LEU A 48 12.22 -5.43 -5.62
N LYS A 49 11.50 -6.05 -6.57
CA LYS A 49 11.35 -5.46 -7.90
C LYS A 49 9.99 -5.66 -8.52
N GLU A 50 9.67 -4.84 -9.52
CA GLU A 50 8.60 -5.13 -10.48
C GLU A 50 9.10 -6.10 -11.56
N LYS A 51 8.22 -7.02 -11.97
CA LYS A 51 8.42 -7.87 -13.16
C LYS A 51 7.07 -8.29 -13.75
N TYR A 52 6.81 -7.88 -15.00
CA TYR A 52 5.61 -8.18 -15.77
C TYR A 52 4.31 -7.75 -15.06
N GLY A 53 4.29 -6.54 -14.52
CA GLY A 53 3.16 -5.98 -13.78
C GLY A 53 2.96 -6.60 -12.40
N GLY A 54 3.93 -7.36 -11.88
CA GLY A 54 3.85 -8.01 -10.57
C GLY A 54 5.03 -7.68 -9.66
N LEU A 55 4.77 -7.66 -8.35
CA LEU A 55 5.81 -7.56 -7.32
C LEU A 55 6.60 -8.88 -7.24
N ARG A 56 7.93 -8.78 -7.13
CA ARG A 56 8.84 -9.89 -6.87
C ARG A 56 9.72 -9.62 -5.67
N VAL A 57 9.71 -10.55 -4.71
CA VAL A 57 10.50 -10.44 -3.49
C VAL A 57 11.44 -11.64 -3.38
N TYR A 58 12.73 -11.37 -3.33
CA TYR A 58 13.76 -12.38 -3.13
C TYR A 58 14.39 -12.19 -1.76
N LEU A 59 14.42 -13.26 -0.97
CA LEU A 59 14.99 -13.29 0.36
C LEU A 59 16.27 -14.14 0.38
N ARG A 60 17.26 -13.69 1.14
CA ARG A 60 18.41 -14.49 1.59
C ARG A 60 18.18 -14.91 3.04
N PHE A 61 18.58 -16.13 3.34
CA PHE A 61 18.49 -16.74 4.68
C PHE A 61 19.86 -17.30 5.05
N PRO A 62 20.24 -17.30 6.34
CA PRO A 62 21.44 -17.98 6.79
C PRO A 62 21.29 -19.50 6.63
N GLU A 63 22.41 -20.19 6.40
CA GLU A 63 22.42 -21.63 6.07
C GLU A 63 21.82 -22.51 7.17
N ASN A 64 21.99 -22.12 8.43
CA ASN A 64 21.51 -22.83 9.61
C ASN A 64 20.04 -22.53 9.96
N MET A 65 19.32 -21.73 9.17
CA MET A 65 17.91 -21.44 9.45
C MET A 65 17.03 -22.69 9.23
N PRO A 66 16.18 -23.06 10.20
CA PRO A 66 15.28 -24.21 10.07
C PRO A 66 14.40 -24.11 8.82
N ALA A 67 14.23 -25.23 8.11
CA ALA A 67 13.45 -25.29 6.87
C ALA A 67 12.02 -24.75 7.05
N GLN A 68 11.36 -25.10 8.17
CA GLN A 68 10.01 -24.64 8.50
C GLN A 68 9.89 -23.11 8.55
N ILE A 69 10.91 -22.41 9.07
CA ILE A 69 10.92 -20.94 9.14
C ILE A 69 11.11 -20.34 7.75
N ARG A 70 12.00 -20.92 6.93
CA ARG A 70 12.20 -20.51 5.53
C ARG A 70 10.94 -20.69 4.70
N ASP A 71 10.23 -21.81 4.90
CA ASP A 71 9.00 -22.11 4.18
C ASP A 71 7.87 -21.18 4.61
N ARG A 72 7.77 -20.85 5.91
CA ARG A 72 6.82 -19.82 6.37
C ARG A 72 7.12 -18.45 5.77
N ALA A 73 8.39 -18.04 5.70
CA ALA A 73 8.77 -16.78 5.08
C ALA A 73 8.45 -16.74 3.58
N ARG A 74 8.67 -17.85 2.86
CA ARG A 74 8.29 -17.97 1.43
C ARG A 74 6.79 -17.88 1.23
N GLU A 75 6.00 -18.45 2.13
CA GLU A 75 4.54 -18.36 2.05
C GLU A 75 4.06 -16.91 2.23
N LEU A 76 4.62 -16.19 3.22
CA LEU A 76 4.33 -14.77 3.42
C LEU A 76 4.68 -13.94 2.18
N VAL A 77 5.80 -14.23 1.52
CA VAL A 77 6.16 -13.60 0.24
C VAL A 77 5.12 -13.87 -0.83
N ARG A 78 4.68 -15.13 -1.00
CA ARG A 78 3.64 -15.49 -1.99
C ARG A 78 2.33 -14.75 -1.75
N GLU A 79 1.88 -14.68 -0.50
CA GLU A 79 0.68 -13.91 -0.10
C GLU A 79 0.80 -12.44 -0.53
N ALA A 80 1.98 -11.83 -0.33
CA ALA A 80 2.24 -10.44 -0.70
C ALA A 80 2.29 -10.23 -2.22
N GLU A 81 2.94 -11.12 -2.97
CA GLU A 81 3.00 -11.08 -4.44
C GLU A 81 1.60 -11.24 -5.06
N GLU A 82 0.79 -12.18 -4.53
CA GLU A 82 -0.60 -12.37 -4.95
C GLU A 82 -1.46 -11.13 -4.62
N LYS A 83 -1.25 -10.52 -3.46
CA LYS A 83 -1.94 -9.27 -3.11
C LYS A 83 -1.57 -8.15 -4.07
N ALA A 84 -0.29 -8.00 -4.41
CA ALA A 84 0.19 -6.97 -5.32
C ALA A 84 -0.34 -7.15 -6.75
N SER A 85 -0.47 -8.39 -7.24
CA SER A 85 -0.96 -8.66 -8.61
C SER A 85 -2.41 -8.24 -8.87
N ARG A 86 -3.17 -7.93 -7.80
CA ARG A 86 -4.55 -7.44 -7.86
C ARG A 86 -4.69 -5.96 -7.49
N LYS A 87 -3.57 -5.27 -7.26
CA LYS A 87 -3.52 -3.91 -6.75
C LYS A 87 -2.80 -3.00 -7.72
N CYS A 88 -3.42 -1.86 -8.01
CA CYS A 88 -2.83 -0.81 -8.83
C CYS A 88 -1.47 -0.42 -8.24
N GLU A 89 -0.41 -0.54 -9.03
CA GLU A 89 0.94 -0.23 -8.59
C GLU A 89 1.11 1.26 -8.23
N ASN A 90 0.37 2.17 -8.87
CA ASN A 90 0.45 3.61 -8.61
C ASN A 90 -0.26 4.02 -7.30
N CYS A 91 -1.52 3.60 -7.12
CA CYS A 91 -2.38 4.12 -6.04
C CYS A 91 -2.84 3.07 -5.02
N GLY A 92 -2.68 1.77 -5.29
CA GLY A 92 -3.01 0.70 -4.36
C GLY A 92 -4.50 0.34 -4.29
N THR A 93 -5.35 0.88 -5.16
CA THR A 93 -6.73 0.41 -5.34
C THR A 93 -6.76 -0.91 -6.11
N THR A 94 -7.93 -1.49 -6.35
CA THR A 94 -8.04 -2.72 -7.17
C THR A 94 -7.59 -2.42 -8.60
N GLY A 95 -6.62 -3.18 -9.09
CA GLY A 95 -6.09 -3.05 -10.44
C GLY A 95 -6.21 -4.36 -11.20
N ARG A 96 -6.05 -4.29 -12.52
CA ARG A 96 -5.89 -5.47 -13.39
C ARG A 96 -4.62 -5.34 -14.22
N LEU A 97 -4.12 -6.48 -14.68
CA LEU A 97 -2.99 -6.52 -15.59
C LEU A 97 -3.35 -5.82 -16.91
N ARG A 98 -2.47 -4.94 -17.36
CA ARG A 98 -2.57 -4.17 -18.61
C ARG A 98 -1.48 -4.66 -19.54
N GLU A 99 -1.89 -5.38 -20.57
CA GLU A 99 -1.00 -6.01 -21.56
C GLU A 99 -1.15 -5.37 -22.96
N ASP A 100 -2.13 -4.49 -23.11
CA ASP A 100 -2.48 -3.71 -24.31
C ASP A 100 -1.55 -2.50 -24.55
N ARG A 101 -0.41 -2.45 -23.86
CA ARG A 101 0.53 -1.33 -23.88
C ARG A 101 1.98 -1.82 -23.94
N ALA A 102 2.92 -0.91 -24.22
CA ALA A 102 4.34 -1.24 -24.39
C ALA A 102 5.00 -1.86 -23.14
N TRP A 103 4.49 -1.56 -21.94
CA TRP A 103 4.99 -2.10 -20.67
C TRP A 103 3.86 -2.71 -19.86
N VAL A 104 3.98 -3.99 -19.52
CA VAL A 104 2.98 -4.69 -18.71
C VAL A 104 2.97 -4.11 -17.30
N ARG A 105 1.80 -3.66 -16.85
CA ARG A 105 1.60 -3.01 -15.53
C ARG A 105 0.30 -3.48 -14.90
N THR A 106 0.20 -3.42 -13.58
CA THR A 106 -1.09 -3.66 -12.88
C THR A 106 -1.68 -2.33 -12.46
N LEU A 107 -2.75 -1.88 -13.11
CA LEU A 107 -3.34 -0.55 -12.93
C LEU A 107 -4.86 -0.61 -12.78
N CYS A 108 -5.42 0.31 -11.98
CA CYS A 108 -6.85 0.63 -12.01
C CYS A 108 -7.19 1.44 -13.27
N ASP A 109 -8.46 1.55 -13.62
CA ASP A 109 -8.90 2.30 -14.81
C ASP A 109 -8.45 3.76 -14.81
N GLU A 110 -8.52 4.42 -13.64
CA GLU A 110 -8.11 5.82 -13.48
C GLU A 110 -6.60 6.02 -13.73
N CYS A 111 -5.74 5.16 -13.18
CA CYS A 111 -4.30 5.28 -13.39
C CYS A 111 -3.83 4.76 -14.76
N ASP A 112 -4.68 4.00 -15.45
CA ASP A 112 -4.38 3.48 -16.79
C ASP A 112 -4.47 4.60 -17.83
N VAL A 113 -5.56 5.39 -17.79
CA VAL A 113 -5.79 6.53 -18.70
C VAL A 113 -4.77 7.66 -18.51
N GLU A 114 -4.29 7.89 -17.28
CA GLU A 114 -3.25 8.89 -17.01
C GLU A 114 -1.88 8.50 -17.60
N GLY A 115 -1.66 7.23 -17.92
CA GLY A 115 -0.39 6.69 -18.39
C GLY A 115 -0.19 6.73 -19.91
N GLU A 116 -1.19 7.15 -20.69
CA GLU A 116 -1.12 7.16 -22.17
C GLU A 116 -0.53 8.47 -22.75
N ASP A 117 -0.54 9.57 -21.99
CA ASP A 117 -0.06 10.88 -22.45
C ASP A 117 1.42 11.19 -22.12
N ALA A 118 2.14 10.29 -21.44
CA ALA A 118 3.56 10.50 -21.07
C ALA A 118 4.55 9.97 -22.12
N GLY A 119 4.13 9.89 -23.39
CA GLY A 119 5.00 9.63 -24.53
C GLY A 119 5.91 10.83 -24.83
N ARG A 120 7.09 10.87 -24.20
CA ARG A 120 8.34 11.51 -24.69
C ARG A 120 8.14 12.77 -25.55
N VAL A 121 7.81 13.90 -24.92
CA VAL A 121 8.19 15.21 -25.48
C VAL A 121 9.65 15.43 -25.11
N ALA A 122 10.53 15.42 -26.11
CA ALA A 122 11.90 15.85 -25.93
C ALA A 122 11.88 17.37 -25.76
N ASP A 123 12.01 17.86 -24.52
CA ASP A 123 12.52 19.21 -24.34
C ASP A 123 13.52 19.25 -23.17
N GLY A 124 14.70 19.75 -23.50
CA GLY A 124 15.86 19.77 -22.64
C GLY A 124 15.75 20.92 -21.66
N ASN A 125 15.19 20.68 -20.48
CA ASN A 125 15.53 21.51 -19.33
C ASN A 125 15.47 20.74 -18.01
N ARG A 126 16.65 20.55 -17.40
CA ARG A 126 16.82 19.92 -16.08
C ARG A 126 16.44 20.94 -15.02
N GLY A 127 15.22 20.83 -14.51
CA GLY A 127 14.85 21.53 -13.28
C GLY A 127 13.37 21.89 -13.20
N ASP A 128 12.50 20.91 -13.03
CA ASP A 128 11.34 21.01 -12.11
C ASP A 128 10.52 19.72 -12.18
N ARG A 129 10.78 18.78 -11.27
CA ARG A 129 9.97 17.57 -11.10
C ARG A 129 9.03 17.75 -9.90
N LEU A 130 8.28 18.84 -9.88
CA LEU A 130 7.34 19.18 -8.80
C LEU A 130 5.92 19.41 -9.32
N ARG A 131 5.34 18.43 -10.03
CA ARG A 131 3.88 18.27 -10.11
C ARG A 131 3.47 16.79 -10.08
N ARG A 132 3.77 16.11 -8.97
CA ARG A 132 2.99 14.94 -8.54
C ARG A 132 1.88 15.43 -7.61
N ARG A 133 0.78 15.91 -8.16
CA ARG A 133 -0.42 16.26 -7.36
C ARG A 133 -1.22 14.97 -7.15
N TRP A 134 -0.89 14.24 -6.08
CA TRP A 134 -1.83 13.28 -5.44
C TRP A 134 -3.18 13.98 -5.18
N PRO A 135 -4.35 13.33 -5.35
CA PRO A 135 -4.64 12.05 -4.69
C PRO A 135 -5.53 11.06 -5.48
N CYS A 136 -5.29 9.75 -5.32
CA CYS A 136 -6.36 8.74 -5.37
C CYS A 136 -6.35 7.90 -4.09
N VAL A 137 -6.38 8.56 -2.93
CA VAL A 137 -6.89 7.94 -1.70
C VAL A 137 -8.29 8.51 -1.52
N SER A 138 -9.30 7.91 -2.17
CA SER A 138 -10.69 8.24 -1.86
C SER A 138 -11.12 7.38 -0.66
N PRO A 139 -11.52 7.96 0.49
CA PRO A 139 -12.20 7.20 1.53
C PRO A 139 -13.69 7.17 1.18
N ARG A 140 -14.08 6.34 0.19
CA ARG A 140 -15.50 6.11 -0.10
C ARG A 140 -15.79 4.62 -0.26
N ALA A 141 -15.70 3.88 0.85
CA ALA A 141 -16.46 2.64 1.05
C ALA A 141 -16.41 2.21 2.53
N ALA A 142 -17.12 2.90 3.43
CA ALA A 142 -17.53 2.34 4.73
C ALA A 142 -18.58 3.22 5.45
N LEU A 143 -19.65 3.65 4.78
CA LEU A 143 -20.84 4.16 5.48
C LEU A 143 -22.11 3.72 4.72
N SER A 144 -22.53 2.50 5.00
CA SER A 144 -23.88 1.95 4.82
C SER A 144 -23.97 0.82 5.85
N ALA A 145 -24.90 0.74 6.79
CA ALA A 145 -26.11 1.47 7.04
C ALA A 145 -26.49 1.20 8.51
N ILE A 146 -26.79 2.24 9.29
CA ILE A 146 -27.61 2.11 10.50
C ILE A 146 -28.71 3.16 10.37
N CYS A 147 -29.71 2.84 9.55
CA CYS A 147 -31.03 3.48 9.60
C CYS A 147 -32.02 2.39 10.01
N GLY A 148 -32.29 2.29 11.30
CA GLY A 148 -33.47 1.61 11.82
C GLY A 148 -34.54 2.66 12.15
N PRO A 149 -35.81 2.50 11.73
CA PRO A 149 -36.87 3.43 12.08
C PRO A 149 -37.33 3.18 13.52
N VAL A 150 -37.29 4.23 14.36
CA VAL A 150 -37.92 4.26 15.68
C VAL A 150 -39.11 5.22 15.62
N PHE A 151 -40.33 4.69 15.63
CA PHE A 151 -41.63 5.38 15.81
C PHE A 151 -42.58 4.22 16.19
N TRP A 152 -43.20 4.04 17.36
CA TRP A 152 -43.88 4.82 18.42
C TRP A 152 -43.73 4.01 19.75
N GLN A 153 -43.83 4.54 20.97
CA GLN A 153 -45.05 5.07 21.57
C GLN A 153 -44.74 5.66 22.97
N LEU A 154 -45.39 6.78 23.27
CA LEU A 154 -45.34 7.53 24.53
C LEU A 154 -45.71 6.69 25.76
N ARG A 155 -44.99 6.88 26.87
CA ARG A 155 -45.59 7.26 28.18
C ARG A 155 -44.55 7.64 29.25
N SER A 156 -44.64 8.90 29.65
CA SER A 156 -44.66 9.38 31.04
C SER A 156 -43.42 9.37 31.96
N VAL A 157 -43.21 10.57 32.51
CA VAL A 157 -42.61 11.02 33.80
C VAL A 157 -41.11 10.87 34.09
N SER A 158 -40.49 12.06 34.10
CA SER A 158 -39.63 12.62 35.16
C SER A 158 -38.14 12.29 35.23
N CYS A 159 -37.42 13.41 35.40
CA CYS A 159 -36.19 13.62 36.15
C CYS A 159 -34.83 13.39 35.47
N ALA A 160 -34.15 14.53 35.30
CA ALA A 160 -32.72 14.78 35.54
C ALA A 160 -31.69 13.95 34.74
N MET A 161 -31.04 14.61 33.78
CA MET A 161 -29.64 15.04 33.94
C MET A 161 -29.21 15.86 32.71
N ILE A 162 -28.68 17.06 32.97
CA ILE A 162 -28.15 17.99 31.98
C ILE A 162 -26.80 17.44 31.50
N LEU A 163 -26.77 16.95 30.27
CA LEU A 163 -25.56 16.66 29.49
C LEU A 163 -25.04 17.97 28.89
N THR A 164 -23.93 18.51 29.41
CA THR A 164 -23.14 19.50 28.66
C THR A 164 -21.98 18.80 27.96
N CYS A 165 -22.24 18.32 26.75
CA CYS A 165 -21.22 17.89 25.80
C CYS A 165 -20.60 19.15 25.18
N ARG A 166 -19.40 19.52 25.64
CA ARG A 166 -18.67 20.70 25.16
C ARG A 166 -17.93 20.33 23.87
N LYS A 167 -18.43 20.82 22.73
CA LYS A 167 -17.72 20.81 21.43
C LYS A 167 -16.36 21.54 21.57
N PRO A 168 -15.25 21.01 21.07
CA PRO A 168 -14.09 21.84 20.76
C PRO A 168 -14.35 22.63 19.48
N THR A 169 -14.24 23.95 19.60
CA THR A 169 -14.24 24.95 18.53
C THR A 169 -13.00 24.83 17.65
N ASN A 170 -13.21 25.18 16.39
CA ASN A 170 -12.28 25.21 15.27
C ASN A 170 -11.17 26.27 15.41
N CYS A 171 -10.06 26.03 14.69
CA CYS A 171 -9.12 26.98 14.05
C CYS A 171 -8.30 27.97 14.90
N ILE A 172 -6.97 27.85 14.80
CA ILE A 172 -6.08 28.78 14.07
C ILE A 172 -5.13 27.93 13.21
#